data_AF-A0A379WTR0-F1
#
_entry.id   AF-A0A379WTR0-F1
#
_cell.length_a   1.000
_cell.length_b   1.000
_cell.length_c   1.000
_cell.angle_alpha   90.00
_cell.angle_beta   90.00
_cell.angle_gamma   90.00
#
_symmetry.space_group_name_H-M   'P 1'
#
loop_
_entity.id
_entity.type
_entity.pdbx_description
1 polymer ?
#
loop_
_entity_poly.entity_id
_entity_poly.type
_entity_poly.pdbx_seq_one_letter_code
_entity_poly.pdbx_strand_id
1 'polypeptide(L)'
;MLIGVQPECLDDYGGSLTPQVKAQLMPAVYLAQEVLAQWGITASSAALPTERLNHYSLCMERYEDERPDAQSACRVGDIRVLQREKS
;
A
#
# COMPACT_ATOMS: atom_id res chain seq x y z
N MET A 1 -4.54 -17.88 -8.71
CA MET A 1 -3.40 -17.06 -9.16
C MET A 1 -3.14 -15.99 -8.12
N LEU A 2 -1.86 -15.67 -7.87
CA LEU A 2 -1.43 -14.62 -6.96
C LEU A 2 -0.64 -13.56 -7.76
N ILE A 3 -0.96 -12.29 -7.57
CA ILE A 3 -0.16 -11.14 -8.04
C ILE A 3 0.37 -10.46 -6.80
N GLY A 4 1.68 -10.33 -6.70
CA GLY A 4 2.36 -9.69 -5.57
C GLY A 4 3.48 -8.78 -6.04
N VAL A 5 3.86 -7.84 -5.18
CA VAL A 5 5.00 -6.94 -5.40
C VAL A 5 5.93 -7.09 -4.20
N GLN A 6 7.21 -7.35 -4.46
CA GLN A 6 8.22 -7.43 -3.41
C GLN A 6 8.42 -6.04 -2.80
N PRO A 7 8.28 -5.88 -1.47
CA PRO A 7 8.61 -4.62 -0.81
C PRO A 7 10.10 -4.35 -0.87
N GLU A 8 10.45 -3.08 -1.05
CA GLU A 8 11.82 -2.57 -0.96
C GLU A 8 12.24 -2.30 0.50
N CYS A 9 11.32 -1.81 1.34
CA CYS A 9 11.54 -1.52 2.74
C CYS A 9 10.50 -2.26 3.60
N LEU A 10 10.96 -2.94 4.65
CA LEU A 10 10.13 -3.62 5.65
C LEU A 10 10.26 -3.02 7.05
N ASP A 11 11.28 -2.18 7.28
CA ASP A 11 11.64 -1.67 8.61
C ASP A 11 11.05 -0.28 8.91
N ASP A 12 10.24 0.29 8.01
CA ASP A 12 9.45 1.51 8.23
C ASP A 12 7.96 1.15 8.41
N TYR A 13 7.62 0.65 9.60
CA TYR A 13 6.24 0.32 9.94
C TYR A 13 5.37 1.58 9.90
N GLY A 14 4.28 1.49 9.13
CA GLY A 14 3.40 2.61 8.91
C GLY A 14 3.94 3.65 7.94
N GLY A 15 4.98 3.34 7.15
CA GLY A 15 5.32 4.09 5.93
C GLY A 15 4.44 3.72 4.75
N SER A 16 4.29 4.65 3.82
CA SER A 16 3.62 4.42 2.53
C SER A 16 4.49 3.59 1.59
N LEU A 17 3.93 3.20 0.43
CA LEU A 17 4.67 2.50 -0.61
C LEU A 17 5.90 3.30 -1.06
N THR A 18 7.06 2.64 -1.11
CA THR A 18 8.26 3.24 -1.68
C THR A 18 8.05 3.56 -3.16
N PRO A 19 8.82 4.49 -3.76
CA PRO A 19 8.70 4.81 -5.19
C PRO A 19 8.76 3.57 -6.09
N GLN A 20 9.63 2.60 -5.76
CA GLN A 20 9.78 1.37 -6.53
C GLN A 20 8.52 0.49 -6.46
N VAL A 21 7.93 0.31 -5.28
CA VAL A 21 6.70 -0.48 -5.10
C VAL A 21 5.50 0.24 -5.69
N LYS A 22 5.40 1.57 -5.51
CA LYS A 22 4.33 2.41 -6.09
C LYS A 22 4.31 2.32 -7.61
N ALA A 23 5.48 2.28 -8.25
CA ALA A 23 5.58 2.13 -9.70
C ALA A 23 4.98 0.81 -10.23
N GLN A 24 4.85 -0.22 -9.39
CA GLN A 24 4.29 -1.52 -9.75
C GLN A 24 2.75 -1.59 -9.63
N LEU A 25 2.08 -0.54 -9.14
CA LEU A 25 0.61 -0.52 -9.00
C LEU A 25 -0.09 -0.78 -10.33
N MET A 26 0.21 0.01 -11.36
CA MET A 26 -0.44 -0.16 -12.67
C MET A 26 -0.04 -1.48 -13.36
N PRO A 27 1.23 -1.91 -13.37
CA PRO A 27 1.61 -3.26 -13.83
C PRO A 27 0.79 -4.38 -13.17
N ALA A 28 0.62 -4.33 -11.84
CA ALA A 28 -0.18 -5.32 -11.12
C ALA A 28 -1.67 -5.28 -11.51
N VAL A 29 -2.23 -4.08 -11.73
CA VAL A 29 -3.60 -3.91 -12.24
C VAL A 29 -3.76 -4.52 -13.63
N TYR A 30 -2.82 -4.29 -14.55
CA TYR A 30 -2.88 -4.86 -15.90
C TYR A 30 -2.84 -6.40 -15.88
N LEU A 31 -1.96 -6.98 -15.06
CA LEU A 31 -1.93 -8.44 -14.86
C LEU A 31 -3.27 -8.96 -14.31
N ALA A 32 -3.89 -8.23 -13.39
CA ALA A 32 -5.21 -8.60 -12.87
C ALA A 32 -6.29 -8.53 -13.97
N GLN A 33 -6.24 -7.52 -14.85
CA GLN A 33 -7.17 -7.41 -15.97
C GLN A 33 -7.03 -8.57 -16.96
N GLU A 34 -5.80 -8.99 -17.29
CA GLU A 34 -5.55 -10.15 -18.15
C GLU A 34 -6.20 -11.42 -17.59
N VAL A 35 -6.21 -11.55 -16.26
CA VAL A 35 -6.74 -12.73 -15.59
C VAL A 35 -8.24 -12.71 -15.54
N LEU A 36 -8.83 -11.54 -15.29
CA LEU A 36 -10.26 -11.35 -15.44
C LEU A 36 -10.70 -11.67 -16.87
N ALA A 37 -9.93 -11.26 -17.88
CA ALA A 37 -10.22 -11.54 -19.28
C ALA A 37 -10.18 -13.05 -19.59
N GLN A 38 -9.24 -13.79 -19.00
CA GLN A 38 -9.20 -15.27 -19.09
C GLN A 38 -10.46 -15.93 -18.49
N TRP A 39 -11.12 -15.27 -17.54
CA TRP A 39 -12.40 -15.70 -16.97
C TRP A 39 -13.62 -15.17 -17.72
N GLY A 40 -13.41 -14.48 -18.86
CA GLY A 40 -14.48 -13.89 -19.67
C GLY A 40 -15.01 -12.55 -19.12
N ILE A 41 -14.27 -11.90 -18.22
CA ILE A 41 -14.65 -10.61 -17.61
C ILE A 41 -13.73 -9.51 -18.15
N THR A 42 -14.29 -8.53 -18.86
CA THR A 42 -13.55 -7.36 -19.34
C THR A 42 -13.67 -6.20 -18.35
N ALA A 43 -12.58 -5.89 -17.66
CA ALA A 43 -12.50 -4.71 -16.79
C ALA A 43 -12.06 -3.47 -17.59
N SER A 44 -12.74 -2.35 -17.40
CA SER A 44 -12.41 -1.05 -18.02
C SER A 44 -12.34 0.05 -16.96
N SER A 45 -11.64 1.14 -17.29
CA SER A 45 -11.69 2.34 -16.45
C SER A 45 -13.11 2.91 -16.43
N ALA A 46 -13.51 3.47 -15.28
CA ALA A 46 -14.71 4.29 -15.21
C ALA A 46 -14.58 5.48 -16.20
N ALA A 47 -15.65 5.75 -16.95
CA ALA A 47 -15.68 6.81 -17.95
C ALA A 47 -15.74 8.23 -17.35
N LEU A 48 -16.14 8.33 -16.08
CA LEU A 48 -16.25 9.59 -15.33
C LEU A 48 -15.48 9.48 -14.01
N PRO A 49 -14.96 10.61 -13.49
CA PRO A 49 -14.42 10.65 -12.15
C PRO A 49 -15.50 10.18 -11.17
N THR A 50 -15.25 9.05 -10.53
CA THR A 50 -16.12 8.56 -9.46
C THR A 50 -15.74 9.26 -8.15
N GLU A 51 -16.70 9.40 -7.26
CA GLU A 51 -16.41 9.86 -5.91
C GLU A 51 -15.34 8.97 -5.29
N ARG A 52 -14.40 9.59 -4.57
CA ARG A 52 -13.32 8.88 -3.91
C ARG A 52 -13.93 7.91 -2.90
N LEU A 53 -13.74 6.61 -3.11
CA LEU A 53 -14.29 5.58 -2.24
C LEU A 53 -13.66 5.58 -0.83
N ASN A 54 -12.45 6.13 -0.71
CA ASN A 54 -11.68 6.10 0.53
C ASN A 54 -11.52 7.48 1.17
N HIS A 55 -11.28 7.48 2.48
CA HIS A 55 -11.09 8.71 3.24
C HIS A 55 -9.81 9.44 2.82
N TYR A 56 -9.82 10.77 2.84
CA TYR A 56 -8.69 11.61 2.42
C TYR A 56 -7.39 11.35 3.20
N SER A 57 -7.48 10.85 4.43
CA SER A 57 -6.31 10.46 5.24
C SER A 57 -5.50 9.31 4.64
N LEU A 58 -6.05 8.57 3.66
CA LEU A 58 -5.32 7.52 2.92
C LEU A 58 -4.60 8.05 1.67
N CYS A 59 -4.67 9.35 1.40
CA CYS A 59 -3.82 9.96 0.39
C CYS A 59 -2.36 9.85 0.83
N MET A 60 -1.51 9.20 0.03
CA MET A 60 -0.12 8.92 0.43
C MET A 60 0.64 10.18 0.86
N GLU A 61 0.51 11.28 0.11
CA GLU A 61 1.18 12.55 0.44
C GLU A 61 0.71 13.08 1.80
N ARG A 62 -0.61 13.21 1.99
CA ARG A 62 -1.19 13.67 3.25
C ARG A 62 -0.82 12.77 4.42
N TYR A 63 -0.84 11.45 4.20
CA TYR A 63 -0.50 10.48 5.21
C TYR A 63 0.97 10.60 5.64
N GLU A 64 1.90 10.75 4.69
CA GLU A 64 3.32 10.95 4.99
C GLU A 64 3.59 12.31 5.66
N ASP A 65 2.87 13.36 5.27
CA ASP A 65 3.03 14.70 5.84
C ASP A 65 2.44 14.82 7.25
N GLU A 66 1.35 14.11 7.54
CA GLU A 66 0.63 14.17 8.82
C GLU A 66 1.03 13.04 9.78
N ARG A 67 1.78 12.01 9.35
CA ARG A 67 2.15 10.91 10.26
C ARG A 67 3.10 11.40 11.36
N PRO A 68 2.94 10.88 12.60
CA PRO A 68 3.84 11.23 13.69
C PRO A 68 5.30 10.85 13.40
N ASP A 69 6.22 11.54 14.07
CA ASP A 69 7.64 11.20 14.03
C ASP A 69 7.91 9.82 14.66
N ALA A 70 9.11 9.29 14.41
CA ALA A 70 9.50 7.97 14.91
C ALA A 70 9.56 7.85 16.45
N GLN A 71 9.66 8.98 17.15
CA GLN A 71 9.77 9.03 18.60
C GLN A 71 8.39 8.93 19.26
N SER A 72 7.40 9.60 18.68
CA SER A 72 5.99 9.55 19.10
C SER A 72 5.26 8.29 18.59
N ALA A 73 5.69 7.73 17.46
CA ALA A 73 5.21 6.46 16.93
C ALA A 73 6.38 5.58 16.46
N CYS A 74 6.67 4.50 17.18
CA CYS A 74 7.78 3.60 16.88
C CYS A 74 7.62 2.97 15.49
N ARG A 75 8.62 3.18 14.62
CA ARG A 75 8.63 2.68 13.23
C ARG A 75 9.23 1.29 13.06
N VAL A 76 9.79 0.70 14.11
CA VAL A 76 10.50 -0.59 14.04
C VAL A 76 9.63 -1.75 14.55
N GLY A 77 8.43 -1.45 15.03
CA GLY A 77 7.46 -2.43 15.52
C GLY A 77 6.69 -1.97 16.76
N ASP A 78 5.77 -2.81 17.24
CA ASP A 78 5.01 -2.54 18.46
C ASP A 78 5.90 -2.71 19.70
N ILE A 79 6.02 -1.65 20.51
CA ILE A 79 6.90 -1.62 21.67
C ILE A 79 6.58 -2.72 22.69
N ARG A 80 5.31 -3.13 22.79
CA ARG A 80 4.86 -4.19 23.73
C ARG A 80 5.38 -5.56 23.32
N VAL A 81 5.62 -5.76 22.02
CA VAL A 81 6.20 -6.98 21.46
C VAL A 81 7.72 -6.94 21.60
N LEU A 82 8.35 -5.84 21.18
CA LEU A 82 9.81 -5.66 21.22
C LEU A 82 10.39 -5.73 22.65
N GLN A 83 9.62 -5.34 23.67
CA GLN A 83 10.03 -5.46 25.07
C GLN A 83 10.00 -6.91 25.60
N ARG A 84 9.14 -7.78 25.05
CA ARG A 84 9.03 -9.19 25.47
C ARG A 84 10.18 -10.04 24.97
N GLU A 85 10.74 -9.75 23.79
CA GLU A 85 11.88 -10.50 23.24
C GLU A 85 13.20 -10.24 23.99
N LYS A 86 13.27 -9.15 24.75
CA LYS A 86 14.47 -8.77 25.53
C LYS A 86 14.45 -9.32 26.96
N SER A 87 13.41 -10.05 27.36
CA SER A 87 13.28 -10.69 28.68
C SER A 87 13.50 -12.19 28.59
#